data_AF-A0A2G9MZA4-F1
#
_entry.id   AF-A0A2G9MZA4-F1
#
_cell.length_a   1.000
_cell.length_b   1.000
_cell.length_c   1.000
_cell.angle_alpha   90.00
_cell.angle_beta   90.00
_cell.angle_gamma   90.00
#
_symmetry.space_group_name_H-M   'P 1'
#
loop_
_entity.id
_entity.type
_entity.pdbx_description
1 polymer ?
#
loop_
_entity_poly.entity_id
_entity_poly.type
_entity_poly.pdbx_seq_one_letter_code
_entity_poly.pdbx_strand_id
1 'polypeptide(L)' 'MFELEKMRKLADSYKKPIISTLGSHSALDICEGAKREGFSTLVLC' A
#
# COMPACT_ATOMS: atom_id res chain seq x y z
N MET A 1 16.68 -12.45 -3.55
CA MET A 1 16.03 -11.73 -4.66
C MET A 1 14.55 -11.97 -4.58
N PHE A 2 13.71 -10.97 -4.85
CA PHE A 2 12.26 -11.15 -4.78
C PHE A 2 11.72 -11.79 -6.07
N GLU A 3 10.73 -12.67 -5.94
CA GLU A 3 10.06 -13.34 -7.06
C GLU A 3 8.71 -12.69 -7.34
N LEU A 4 8.56 -12.08 -8.53
CA LEU A 4 7.38 -11.33 -8.93
C LEU A 4 6.08 -12.14 -8.81
N GLU A 5 6.11 -13.41 -9.23
CA GLU A 5 4.92 -14.28 -9.19
C GLU A 5 4.45 -14.55 -7.77
N LYS A 6 5.39 -14.73 -6.83
CA LYS A 6 5.07 -14.91 -5.40
C LYS A 6 4.46 -13.65 -4.80
N MET A 7 5.00 -12.48 -5.15
CA MET A 7 4.46 -11.18 -4.68
C MET A 7 3.03 -10.93 -5.19
N ARG A 8 2.77 -11.22 -6.46
CA ARG A 8 1.42 -11.08 -7.05
C ARG A 8 0.41 -12.02 -6.38
N LYS A 9 0.75 -13.31 -6.26
CA LYS A 9 -0.12 -14.29 -5.57
C LYS A 9 -0.42 -13.87 -4.13
N LEU A 10 0.55 -13.29 -3.43
CA LEU A 10 0.34 -12.77 -2.09
C LEU A 10 -0.58 -11.54 -2.11
N ALA A 11 -0.36 -10.59 -3.01
CA ALA A 11 -1.21 -9.40 -3.18
C ALA A 11 -2.67 -9.78 -3.47
N ASP A 12 -2.89 -10.73 -4.39
CA ASP A 12 -4.21 -11.22 -4.77
C ASP A 12 -4.95 -11.93 -3.61
N SER A 13 -4.23 -12.37 -2.58
CA SER A 13 -4.81 -13.04 -1.42
C SER A 13 -5.49 -12.09 -0.42
N TYR A 14 -5.24 -10.78 -0.49
CA TYR A 14 -5.83 -9.79 0.41
C TYR A 14 -7.25 -9.39 -0.01
N LYS A 15 -8.23 -9.67 0.85
CA LYS A 15 -9.65 -9.31 0.60
C LYS A 15 -9.96 -7.82 0.77
N LYS A 16 -9.20 -7.11 1.62
CA LYS A 16 -9.36 -5.68 1.93
C LYS A 16 -7.97 -5.07 2.12
N PRO A 17 -7.23 -4.78 1.04
CA PRO A 17 -5.89 -4.25 1.14
C PRO A 17 -5.88 -2.84 1.76
N ILE A 18 -4.78 -2.52 2.43
CA ILE A 18 -4.49 -1.21 3.04
C ILE A 18 -3.22 -0.68 2.35
N ILE A 19 -3.20 0.59 1.98
CA ILE A 19 -1.99 1.22 1.44
C ILE A 19 -1.12 1.69 2.59
N SER A 20 0.13 1.21 2.64
CA SER A 20 1.07 1.54 3.69
C SER A 20 2.33 2.20 3.14
N THR A 21 2.86 3.18 3.86
CA THR A 21 4.11 3.87 3.51
C THR A 21 4.88 4.32 4.75
N LEU A 22 6.17 4.55 4.60
CA LEU A 22 6.98 5.23 5.61
C LEU A 22 6.66 6.73 5.58
N GLY A 23 6.49 7.34 6.76
CA GLY A 23 6.32 8.77 6.96
C GLY A 23 7.56 9.53 6.49
N SER A 24 7.54 9.97 5.24
CA SER A 24 8.65 10.67 4.59
C SER A 24 8.11 11.60 3.49
N HIS A 25 8.96 11.97 2.53
CA HIS A 25 8.73 13.02 1.53
C HIS A 25 7.40 12.86 0.75
N SER A 26 7.08 11.65 0.29
CA SER A 26 5.90 11.39 -0.56
C SER A 26 4.72 10.78 0.19
N ALA A 27 4.79 10.65 1.52
CA ALA A 27 3.78 9.93 2.29
C ALA A 27 2.39 10.59 2.18
N LEU A 28 2.35 11.93 2.13
CA LEU A 28 1.11 12.68 2.00
C LEU A 28 0.41 12.43 0.66
N ASP A 29 1.15 12.50 -0.44
CA ASP A 29 0.60 12.26 -1.79
C ASP A 29 0.09 10.82 -1.94
N ILE A 30 0.84 9.85 -1.41
CA ILE A 30 0.45 8.44 -1.40
C ILE A 30 -0.85 8.24 -0.61
N CYS A 31 -0.94 8.82 0.59
CA CYS A 31 -2.13 8.67 1.43
C CYS A 31 -3.35 9.38 0.84
N GLU A 32 -3.16 10.56 0.24
CA GLU A 32 -4.21 11.31 -0.43
C GLU A 32 -4.77 10.52 -1.63
N GLY A 33 -3.91 9.99 -2.49
CA GLY A 33 -4.32 9.14 -3.60
C GLY A 33 -5.06 7.88 -3.13
N ALA A 34 -4.53 7.20 -2.12
CA ALA A 34 -5.17 6.01 -1.54
C ALA A 34 -6.57 6.31 -0.99
N LYS A 35 -6.76 7.44 -0.30
CA LYS A 35 -8.08 7.85 0.21
C LYS A 35 -9.07 8.15 -0.91
N ARG A 36 -8.64 8.81 -1.99
CA ARG A 36 -9.50 9.09 -3.17
C ARG A 36 -10.02 7.81 -3.82
N GLU A 37 -9.20 6.77 -3.85
CA GLU A 37 -9.55 5.45 -4.39
C GLU A 37 -10.28 4.56 -3.37
N GLY A 38 -10.61 5.07 -2.18
CA GLY A 38 -11.37 4.36 -1.16
C GLY A 38 -10.58 3.35 -0.33
N PHE A 39 -9.24 3.40 -0.36
CA PHE A 39 -8.40 2.57 0.49
C PHE A 39 -8.18 3.18 1.88
N SER A 40 -8.09 2.31 2.88
CA SER A 40 -7.53 2.68 4.18
C SER A 40 -6.01 2.84 4.07
N THR A 41 -5.45 3.71 4.92
CA THR A 41 -4.01 4.04 4.91
C THR A 41 -3.35 3.76 6.27
N LEU A 42 -2.12 3.26 6.26
CA LEU A 42 -1.25 3.13 7.44
C LEU A 42 0.09 3.84 7.18
N VAL A 43 0.49 4.76 8.06
CA VAL A 43 1.79 5.43 7.96
C VAL A 43 2.66 4.99 9.12
N LEU A 44 3.86 4.50 8.82
CA LEU A 44 4.87 4.18 9.85
C LEU A 44 5.80 5.37 10.03
N CYS A 45 5.91 5.90 11.25
CA CYS A 45 6.74 7.06 11.59
C CYS A 45 7.96 6.64 12.43
#